data_AF-A0A2N3T2K3-F1
#
_entry.id   AF-A0A2N3T2K3-F1
#
_cell.length_a   1.000
_cell.length_b   1.000
_cell.length_c   1.000
_cell.angle_alpha   90.00
_cell.angle_beta   90.00
_cell.angle_gamma   90.00
#
_symmetry.space_group_name_H-M   'P 1'
#
loop_
_entity.id
_entity.type
_entity.pdbx_description
1 polymer ?
#
loop_
_entity_poly.entity_id
_entity_poly.type
_entity_poly.pdbx_seq_one_letter_code
_entity_poly.pdbx_strand_id
1 'polypeptide(L)'
;MKKLMYVAVFIFALGFTACGSDDANPIDCLANAGTLTTAAANYGTDQSTENCNAYKAALESYLNNNCFADQATEDSSRATLAELNCNV
;
A
#
# COMPACT_ATOMS: atom_id res chain seq x y z
N MET A 1 -29.73 30.15 21.67
CA MET A 1 -28.70 31.16 21.33
C MET A 1 -27.33 30.53 21.48
N LYS A 2 -26.50 30.72 20.44
CA LYS A 2 -25.04 30.47 20.31
C LYS A 2 -24.32 29.94 21.55
N LYS A 3 -23.54 28.87 21.36
CA LYS A 3 -22.07 28.91 21.51
C LYS A 3 -21.44 27.55 21.17
N LEU A 4 -20.59 27.58 20.13
CA LEU A 4 -19.37 26.77 19.94
C LEU A 4 -19.61 25.27 19.71
N MET A 5 -19.87 24.79 18.49
CA MET A 5 -18.88 24.58 17.43
C MET A 5 -17.45 24.39 17.96
N TYR A 6 -17.18 23.21 18.52
CA TYR A 6 -15.82 22.70 18.65
C TYR A 6 -15.64 21.50 17.73
N VAL A 7 -14.93 21.81 16.66
CA VAL A 7 -14.29 20.92 15.70
C VAL A 7 -13.47 19.87 16.46
N ALA A 8 -14.03 18.67 16.61
CA ALA A 8 -13.25 17.48 16.94
C ALA A 8 -12.76 16.85 15.63
N VAL A 9 -11.93 17.61 14.89
CA VAL A 9 -11.02 17.02 13.89
C VAL A 9 -9.91 16.38 14.71
N PHE A 10 -10.17 15.17 15.19
CA PHE A 10 -9.12 14.28 15.65
C PHE A 10 -8.41 13.76 14.40
N ILE A 11 -7.49 14.60 13.93
CA ILE A 11 -6.14 14.25 13.52
C ILE A 11 -6.06 12.84 12.90
N PHE A 12 -6.42 12.78 11.62
CA PHE A 12 -5.98 11.75 10.69
C PHE A 12 -4.51 12.02 10.36
N ALA A 13 -3.64 11.91 11.36
CA ALA A 13 -2.19 11.97 11.21
C ALA A 13 -1.58 10.73 11.86
N LEU A 14 -2.00 9.56 11.37
CA LEU A 14 -1.01 8.51 11.11
C LEU A 14 -0.21 9.07 9.92
N GLY A 15 0.86 9.82 10.15
CA GLY A 15 2.08 9.19 10.62
C GLY A 15 2.71 8.37 9.50
N PHE A 16 2.64 8.84 8.24
CA PHE A 16 3.44 8.34 7.12
C PHE A 16 4.92 8.74 7.28
N THR A 17 5.50 8.45 8.45
CA THR A 17 6.94 8.35 8.64
C THR A 17 7.25 6.85 8.53
N ALA A 18 7.93 6.31 7.54
CA ALA A 18 8.92 6.87 6.65
C ALA A 18 8.90 6.11 5.31
N CYS A 19 8.79 6.83 4.19
CA CYS A 19 9.41 6.39 2.94
C CYS A 19 10.90 6.71 3.12
N GLY A 20 11.64 5.76 3.69
CA GLY A 20 13.08 5.89 3.85
C GLY A 20 13.75 5.59 2.52
N SER A 21 14.34 6.61 1.88
CA SER A 21 15.67 6.56 1.26
C SER A 21 15.96 7.92 0.61
N ASP A 22 16.94 8.63 1.18
CA ASP A 22 17.84 9.48 0.40
C ASP A 22 18.30 8.70 -0.85
N ASP A 23 18.06 9.22 -2.05
CA ASP A 23 18.96 9.17 -3.22
C ASP A 23 18.21 9.33 -4.56
N ALA A 24 18.53 10.43 -5.25
CA ALA A 24 18.60 10.67 -6.71
C ALA A 24 17.45 10.29 -7.68
N ASN A 25 16.35 9.65 -7.26
CA ASN A 25 15.09 9.57 -8.00
C ASN A 25 13.99 9.41 -6.95
N PRO A 26 13.04 10.35 -6.80
CA PRO A 26 12.02 10.22 -5.78
C PRO A 26 11.10 9.05 -6.14
N ILE A 27 11.39 7.88 -5.57
CA ILE A 27 10.47 6.76 -5.54
C ILE A 27 9.21 7.26 -4.85
N ASP A 28 8.11 7.33 -5.59
CA ASP A 28 6.83 7.75 -5.05
C ASP A 28 6.18 6.55 -4.34
N CYS A 29 6.55 6.36 -3.07
CA CYS A 29 5.96 5.35 -2.20
C CYS A 29 4.43 5.50 -2.10
N LEU A 30 3.91 6.73 -2.19
CA LEU A 30 2.48 6.99 -2.12
C LEU A 30 1.77 6.49 -3.37
N ALA A 31 2.32 6.75 -4.56
CA ALA A 31 1.80 6.23 -5.82
C ALA A 31 1.89 4.69 -5.89
N ASN A 32 2.98 4.09 -5.41
CA ASN A 32 3.12 2.63 -5.34
C ASN A 32 2.08 2.02 -4.39
N ALA A 33 1.89 2.58 -3.19
CA ALA A 33 0.88 2.12 -2.25
C ALA A 33 -0.55 2.26 -2.80
N GLY A 34 -0.83 3.37 -3.51
CA GLY A 34 -2.11 3.56 -4.21
C GLY A 34 -2.36 2.53 -5.31
N THR A 35 -1.32 2.22 -6.09
CA THR A 35 -1.38 1.18 -7.14
C THR A 35 -1.61 -0.20 -6.53
N LEU A 36 -0.89 -0.52 -5.46
CA LEU A 36 -1.05 -1.77 -4.71
C LEU A 36 -2.47 -1.93 -4.16
N THR A 37 -3.00 -0.89 -3.53
CA THR A 37 -4.36 -0.90 -2.96
C THR A 37 -5.42 -1.08 -4.05
N THR A 38 -5.26 -0.40 -5.19
CA THR A 38 -6.17 -0.52 -6.33
C THR A 38 -6.13 -1.92 -6.93
N ALA A 39 -4.94 -2.48 -7.14
CA ALA A 39 -4.80 -3.83 -7.68
C ALA A 39 -5.35 -4.90 -6.72
N ALA A 40 -5.14 -4.74 -5.41
CA ALA A 40 -5.73 -5.60 -4.39
C ALA A 40 -7.27 -5.55 -4.41
N ALA A 41 -7.85 -4.35 -4.54
CA ALA A 41 -9.30 -4.18 -4.60
C ALA A 41 -9.89 -4.79 -5.89
N ASN A 42 -9.21 -4.63 -7.03
CA ASN A 42 -9.61 -5.24 -8.30
C ASN A 42 -9.58 -6.77 -8.20
N TYR A 43 -8.50 -7.35 -7.67
CA TYR A 43 -8.40 -8.79 -7.46
C TYR A 43 -9.46 -9.31 -6.47
N GLY A 44 -9.73 -8.56 -5.40
CA GLY A 44 -10.80 -8.89 -4.45
C GLY A 44 -12.21 -8.83 -5.05
N THR A 45 -12.39 -8.06 -6.13
CA THR A 45 -13.66 -7.95 -6.86
C THR A 45 -13.79 -9.01 -7.95
N ASP A 46 -12.71 -9.25 -8.70
CA ASP A 46 -12.60 -10.24 -9.76
C ASP A 46 -11.25 -10.96 -9.67
N GLN A 47 -11.30 -12.22 -9.28
CA GLN A 47 -10.12 -13.07 -9.08
C GLN A 47 -9.57 -13.65 -10.40
N SER A 48 -9.76 -12.98 -11.53
CA SER A 48 -9.15 -13.38 -12.79
C SER A 48 -7.60 -13.39 -12.72
N THR A 49 -6.99 -14.24 -13.55
CA THR A 49 -5.53 -14.33 -13.68
C THR A 49 -4.88 -12.99 -13.99
N GLU A 50 -5.55 -12.12 -14.76
CA GLU A 50 -5.08 -10.76 -15.05
C GLU A 50 -5.00 -9.91 -13.77
N ASN A 51 -6.08 -9.84 -12.99
CA ASN A 51 -6.10 -9.05 -11.76
C ASN A 51 -5.15 -9.61 -10.69
N CYS A 52 -5.02 -10.93 -10.59
CA CYS A 52 -4.04 -11.54 -9.72
C CYS A 52 -2.61 -11.12 -10.08
N ASN A 53 -2.25 -11.21 -11.37
CA ASN A 53 -0.93 -10.80 -11.85
C ASN A 53 -0.67 -9.30 -11.65
N ALA A 54 -1.69 -8.45 -11.84
CA ALA A 54 -1.60 -7.02 -11.55
C ALA A 54 -1.35 -6.76 -10.06
N TYR A 55 -2.06 -7.45 -9.17
CA TYR A 55 -1.83 -7.35 -7.73
C TYR A 55 -0.43 -7.84 -7.33
N LYS A 56 0.00 -8.97 -7.88
CA LYS A 56 1.35 -9.52 -7.69
C LYS A 56 2.42 -8.51 -8.06
N ALA A 57 2.34 -7.94 -9.26
CA ALA A 57 3.32 -7.00 -9.77
C ALA A 57 3.37 -5.71 -8.92
N ALA A 58 2.21 -5.23 -8.46
CA ALA A 58 2.16 -4.07 -7.58
C ALA A 58 2.79 -4.35 -6.21
N LEU A 59 2.62 -5.56 -5.67
CA LEU A 59 3.20 -5.98 -4.39
C LEU A 59 4.72 -6.15 -4.51
N GLU A 60 5.21 -6.72 -5.62
CA GLU A 60 6.64 -6.79 -5.94
C GLU A 60 7.25 -5.39 -6.08
N SER A 61 6.56 -4.46 -6.76
CA SER A 61 7.01 -3.06 -6.87
C SER A 61 7.09 -2.39 -5.49
N TYR A 62 6.09 -2.56 -4.64
CA TYR A 62 6.07 -2.02 -3.29
C TYR A 62 7.26 -2.51 -2.44
N LEU A 63 7.58 -3.80 -2.53
CA LEU A 63 8.73 -4.42 -1.85
C LEU A 63 10.07 -3.98 -2.43
N ASN A 64 10.23 -3.99 -3.75
CA ASN A 64 11.48 -3.63 -4.43
C ASN A 64 11.86 -2.16 -4.22
N ASN A 65 10.87 -1.31 -4.03
CA ASN A 65 11.04 0.12 -3.78
C ASN A 65 11.11 0.47 -2.28
N ASN A 66 11.20 -0.52 -1.38
CA ASN A 66 11.24 -0.34 0.07
C ASN A 66 10.13 0.59 0.61
N CYS A 67 8.93 0.48 0.04
CA CYS A 67 7.80 1.37 0.37
C CYS A 67 7.08 1.00 1.68
N PHE A 68 7.63 0.05 2.43
CA PHE A 68 7.12 -0.43 3.71
C PHE A 68 7.66 0.38 4.89
N ALA A 69 6.85 0.51 5.94
CA ALA A 69 7.20 1.33 7.11
C ALA A 69 8.18 0.63 8.08
N ASP A 70 8.15 -0.70 8.11
CA ASP A 70 8.89 -1.53 9.07
C ASP A 70 9.01 -2.99 8.56
N GLN A 71 9.85 -3.77 9.24
CA GLN A 71 10.10 -5.18 8.90
C GLN A 71 8.83 -6.04 8.96
N ALA A 72 7.90 -5.79 9.88
CA ALA A 72 6.67 -6.58 9.97
C ALA A 72 5.77 -6.32 8.75
N THR A 73 5.73 -5.09 8.26
CA THR A 73 5.04 -4.74 7.00
C THR A 73 5.69 -5.40 5.80
N GLU A 74 7.04 -5.43 5.74
CA GLU A 74 7.78 -6.15 4.71
C GLU A 74 7.47 -7.66 4.74
N ASP A 75 7.59 -8.29 5.90
CA ASP A 75 7.38 -9.73 6.10
C ASP A 75 5.95 -10.13 5.74
N SER A 76 4.96 -9.34 6.16
CA SER A 76 3.56 -9.55 5.79
C SER A 76 3.35 -9.45 4.28
N SER A 77 3.96 -8.46 3.62
CA SER A 77 3.85 -8.27 2.18
C SER A 77 4.52 -9.42 1.41
N ARG A 78 5.65 -9.93 1.90
CA ARG A 78 6.33 -11.11 1.33
C ARG A 78 5.52 -12.39 1.53
N ALA A 79 4.88 -12.56 2.69
CA ALA A 79 4.00 -13.69 2.94
C ALA A 79 2.80 -13.69 1.98
N THR A 80 2.13 -12.55 1.81
CA THR A 80 1.05 -12.41 0.82
C THR A 80 1.53 -12.74 -0.59
N LEU A 81 2.71 -12.27 -0.98
CA LEU A 81 3.27 -12.56 -2.31
C LEU A 81 3.53 -14.06 -2.52
N ALA A 82 4.00 -14.76 -1.49
CA ALA A 82 4.27 -16.19 -1.54
C ALA A 82 2.99 -17.05 -1.63
N GLU A 83 1.91 -16.58 -1.02
CA GLU A 83 0.60 -17.24 -1.05
C GLU A 83 -0.20 -16.94 -2.33
N LEU A 84 0.15 -15.87 -3.05
CA LEU A 84 -0.55 -15.44 -4.25
C LEU A 84 -0.28 -16.39 -5.44
N ASN A 85 -1.19 -17.35 -5.64
CA ASN A 85 -1.16 -18.25 -6.79
C ASN A 85 -2.08 -17.75 -7.91
N CYS A 86 -1.49 -17.13 -8.94
CA CYS A 86 -2.22 -16.57 -10.07
C CYS A 86 -2.55 -17.56 -11.20
N ASN A 87 -2.44 -18.87 -10.94
CA ASN A 87 -2.88 -19.91 -11.88
C ASN A 87 -4.38 -20.21 -11.70
N VAL A 88 -5.22 -19.19 -11.95
CA VAL A 88 -6.69 -19.29 -11.86
C VAL A 88 -7.26 -19.92 -13.12
#